data_AF-A0A024URZ6-F1
#
_entry.id   AF-A0A024URZ6-F1
#
_cell.length_a   1.000
_cell.length_b   1.000
_cell.length_c   1.000
_cell.angle_alpha   90.00
_cell.angle_beta   90.00
_cell.angle_gamma   90.00
#
_symmetry.space_group_name_H-M   'P 1'
#
loop_
_entity.id
_entity.type
_entity.pdbx_description
1 polymer ?
#
loop_
_entity_poly.entity_id
_entity_poly.type
_entity_poly.pdbx_seq_one_letter_code
_entity_poly.pdbx_strand_id
1 'polypeptide(L)'
;MSTKKRHGDRAVHKKSKDCATIRVEYDKVAYTTAYKQIATTVKHDFPNVQCSGKAYPLRGKKQQWIYFLYIVQFTLAILVTFAEDLVKRYNIPVEERWLEALRKNRYYLIPGIIMLSPVRQLLANSGAFEVYLNDALVYSALETRVPLTAEKLHELLHAKGINPSPTK
;
A
#
# COMPACT_ATOMS: atom_id res chain seq x y z
N MET A 1 52.71 7.27 -8.08
CA MET A 1 51.45 6.51 -8.28
C MET A 1 50.88 6.18 -6.90
N SER A 2 50.23 7.09 -6.16
CA SER A 2 48.82 7.53 -6.22
C SER A 2 47.79 6.46 -6.56
N THR A 3 47.19 5.84 -5.54
CA THR A 3 45.75 5.53 -5.52
C THR A 3 45.19 5.69 -4.11
N LYS A 4 44.48 6.80 -3.96
CA LYS A 4 43.67 7.26 -2.85
C LYS A 4 42.27 6.64 -3.00
N LYS A 5 41.72 5.97 -1.99
CA LYS A 5 40.24 5.82 -1.88
C LYS A 5 39.80 5.98 -0.44
N ARG A 6 39.31 7.19 -0.21
CA ARG A 6 38.83 7.76 1.05
C ARG A 6 37.60 7.01 1.55
N HIS A 7 37.53 6.91 2.89
CA HIS A 7 36.30 6.75 3.65
C HIS A 7 35.16 7.55 3.02
N GLY A 8 34.05 6.84 2.74
CA GLY A 8 32.78 7.46 2.42
C GLY A 8 32.27 8.21 3.64
N ASP A 9 32.54 9.51 3.64
CA ASP A 9 31.93 10.49 4.52
C ASP A 9 30.40 10.32 4.47
N ARG A 10 29.81 10.09 5.65
CA ARG A 10 28.38 10.31 5.86
C ARG A 10 28.13 11.76 5.52
N ALA A 11 27.42 12.01 4.42
CA ALA A 11 26.93 13.33 4.07
C ALA A 11 25.97 13.79 5.17
N VAL A 12 26.51 14.49 6.16
CA VAL A 12 25.76 15.32 7.09
C VAL A 12 25.11 16.39 6.24
N HIS A 13 23.81 16.23 5.98
CA HIS A 13 23.03 17.22 5.27
C HIS A 13 23.10 18.54 6.05
N LYS A 14 23.73 19.50 5.38
CA LYS A 14 23.92 20.89 5.75
C LYS A 14 22.54 21.52 5.96
N LYS A 15 22.25 21.94 7.21
CA LYS A 15 21.09 22.75 7.59
C LYS A 15 20.97 23.95 6.64
N SER A 16 20.10 23.82 5.65
CA SER A 16 19.50 24.99 5.02
C SER A 16 18.46 25.54 6.00
N LYS A 17 17.96 26.74 5.78
CA LYS A 17 16.83 27.29 6.51
C LYS A 17 15.60 26.46 6.10
N ASP A 18 15.45 25.28 6.71
CA ASP A 18 14.68 24.18 6.15
C ASP A 18 13.19 24.51 6.09
N CYS A 19 12.67 24.62 4.87
CA CYS A 19 11.25 24.49 4.59
C CYS A 19 10.82 23.13 5.14
N ALA A 20 10.08 23.13 6.24
CA ALA A 20 9.69 21.89 6.89
C ALA A 20 8.91 21.02 5.89
N THR A 21 9.29 19.76 5.80
CA THR A 21 8.71 18.81 4.83
C THR A 21 8.00 17.70 5.60
N ILE A 22 6.72 17.54 5.34
CA ILE A 22 5.90 16.44 5.83
C ILE A 22 5.79 15.39 4.72
N ARG A 23 6.19 14.16 5.02
CA ARG A 23 5.95 13.00 4.17
C ARG A 23 5.01 12.04 4.88
N VAL A 24 3.91 11.68 4.23
CA VAL A 24 2.96 10.68 4.73
C VAL A 24 3.13 9.43 3.90
N GLU A 25 3.56 8.34 4.53
CA GLU A 25 3.56 7.01 3.92
C GLU A 25 2.34 6.25 4.41
N TYR A 26 1.41 5.93 3.50
CA TYR A 26 0.12 5.38 3.90
C TYR A 26 -0.37 4.24 3.01
N ASP A 27 -1.23 3.41 3.59
CA ASP A 27 -2.01 2.44 2.86
C ASP A 27 -3.01 3.13 1.93
N LYS A 28 -2.77 3.06 0.62
CA LYS A 28 -3.66 3.67 -0.37
C LYS A 28 -5.07 3.10 -0.35
N VAL A 29 -5.25 1.84 0.00
CA VAL A 29 -6.56 1.19 0.03
C VAL A 29 -7.35 1.67 1.25
N ALA A 30 -6.70 1.74 2.41
CA ALA A 30 -7.40 2.06 3.67
C ALA A 30 -7.46 3.55 4.01
N TYR A 31 -6.42 4.33 3.72
CA TYR A 31 -6.24 5.66 4.31
C TYR A 31 -6.12 6.82 3.32
N THR A 32 -6.56 6.64 2.07
CA THR A 32 -6.57 7.74 1.07
C THR A 32 -7.36 8.96 1.55
N THR A 33 -8.51 8.76 2.21
CA THR A 33 -9.33 9.86 2.73
C THR A 33 -8.63 10.60 3.87
N ALA A 34 -8.04 9.87 4.82
CA ALA A 34 -7.30 10.45 5.93
C ALA A 34 -6.09 11.28 5.44
N TYR A 35 -5.34 10.76 4.45
CA TYR A 35 -4.25 11.52 3.84
C TYR A 35 -4.75 12.81 3.18
N LYS A 36 -5.85 12.77 2.43
CA LYS A 36 -6.40 13.97 1.77
C LYS A 36 -6.79 15.05 2.78
N GLN A 37 -7.37 14.66 3.92
CA GLN A 37 -7.70 15.60 5.00
C GLN A 37 -6.43 16.25 5.54
N ILE A 38 -5.42 15.46 5.90
CA ILE A 38 -4.13 15.95 6.39
C ILE A 38 -3.45 16.88 5.37
N ALA A 39 -3.40 16.49 4.09
CA ALA A 39 -2.81 17.30 3.04
C ALA A 39 -3.55 18.65 2.87
N THR A 40 -4.88 18.65 3.03
CA THR A 40 -5.69 19.87 2.97
C THR A 40 -5.42 20.77 4.18
N THR A 41 -5.40 20.21 5.38
CA THR A 41 -5.08 20.93 6.62
C THR A 41 -3.67 21.55 6.55
N VAL A 42 -2.66 20.78 6.15
CA VAL A 42 -1.28 21.30 6.02
C VAL A 42 -1.23 22.43 5.00
N LYS A 43 -1.89 22.29 3.85
CA LYS A 43 -1.90 23.32 2.81
C LYS A 43 -2.57 24.61 3.26
N HIS A 44 -3.63 24.51 4.08
CA HIS A 44 -4.38 25.65 4.59
C HIS A 44 -3.68 26.33 5.76
N ASP A 45 -3.30 25.56 6.78
CA ASP A 45 -2.82 26.09 8.07
C ASP A 45 -1.30 26.31 8.08
N PHE A 46 -0.57 25.58 7.23
CA PHE A 46 0.90 25.60 7.16
C PHE A 46 1.39 25.75 5.70
N PRO A 47 1.10 26.88 5.03
CA PRO A 47 1.44 27.06 3.61
C PRO A 47 2.96 27.00 3.31
N ASN A 48 3.80 27.22 4.33
CA ASN A 48 5.25 27.14 4.23
C ASN A 48 5.81 25.71 4.37
N VAL A 49 4.94 24.72 4.60
CA VAL A 49 5.30 23.32 4.80
C VAL A 49 4.95 22.51 3.55
N GLN A 50 5.93 21.79 3.00
CA GLN A 50 5.66 20.91 1.87
C GLN A 50 5.05 19.61 2.36
N CYS A 51 3.90 19.22 1.82
CA CYS A 51 3.25 17.94 2.12
C CYS A 51 3.35 17.00 0.93
N SER A 52 3.86 15.79 1.15
CA SER A 52 3.97 14.74 0.14
C SER A 52 3.36 13.43 0.63
N GLY A 53 2.67 12.72 -0.27
CA GLY A 53 2.06 11.42 0.00
C GLY A 53 2.72 10.32 -0.80
N LYS A 54 3.06 9.22 -0.14
CA LYS A 54 3.66 8.04 -0.77
C LYS A 54 2.93 6.78 -0.33
N ALA A 55 2.84 5.79 -1.22
CA ALA A 55 2.30 4.48 -0.86
C ALA A 55 3.26 3.78 0.11
N TYR A 56 2.72 3.24 1.20
CA TYR A 56 3.49 2.41 2.10
C TYR A 56 3.95 1.14 1.40
N PRO A 57 5.24 0.76 1.47
CA PRO A 57 5.72 -0.46 0.84
C PRO A 57 5.13 -1.69 1.55
N LEU A 58 4.40 -2.52 0.81
CA LEU A 58 3.96 -3.82 1.34
C LEU A 58 5.21 -4.69 1.61
N ARG A 59 5.35 -5.17 2.86
CA ARG A 59 6.41 -6.11 3.24
C ARG A 59 6.39 -7.35 2.33
N GLY A 60 7.55 -7.75 1.81
CA GLY A 60 7.70 -8.73 0.73
C GLY A 60 6.93 -10.05 0.91
N LYS A 61 6.81 -10.58 2.14
CA LYS A 61 6.03 -11.80 2.40
C LYS A 61 4.53 -11.64 2.10
N LYS A 62 3.92 -10.50 2.45
CA LYS A 62 2.50 -10.23 2.11
C LYS A 62 2.32 -10.09 0.60
N GLN A 63 3.26 -9.42 -0.06
CA GLN A 63 3.27 -9.26 -1.51
C GLN A 63 3.32 -10.63 -2.23
N GLN A 64 4.12 -11.57 -1.75
CA GLN A 64 4.18 -12.94 -2.30
C GLN A 64 2.83 -13.66 -2.22
N TRP A 65 2.11 -13.55 -1.11
CA TRP A 65 0.78 -14.15 -0.96
C TRP A 65 -0.26 -13.53 -1.90
N ILE A 66 -0.20 -12.22 -2.11
CA ILE A 66 -1.08 -11.51 -3.06
C ILE A 66 -0.86 -12.03 -4.49
N TYR A 67 0.39 -12.19 -4.91
CA TYR A 67 0.72 -12.78 -6.21
C TYR A 67 0.30 -14.23 -6.32
N PHE A 68 0.53 -15.03 -5.29
CA PHE A 68 0.09 -16.43 -5.25
C PHE A 68 -1.44 -16.55 -5.44
N LEU A 69 -2.22 -15.76 -4.68
CA LEU A 69 -3.68 -15.73 -4.81
C LEU A 69 -4.12 -15.29 -6.21
N TYR A 70 -3.42 -14.33 -6.82
CA TYR A 70 -3.70 -13.92 -8.19
C TYR A 70 -3.47 -15.04 -9.20
N ILE A 71 -2.34 -15.75 -9.10
CA ILE A 71 -2.01 -16.89 -9.98
C ILE A 71 -3.05 -18.01 -9.82
N VAL A 72 -3.40 -18.34 -8.58
CA VAL A 72 -4.42 -19.36 -8.29
C VAL A 72 -5.77 -18.94 -8.89
N GLN A 73 -6.20 -17.70 -8.65
CA GLN A 73 -7.47 -17.19 -9.18
C GLN A 73 -7.50 -17.23 -10.71
N PHE A 74 -6.44 -16.79 -11.37
CA PHE A 74 -6.32 -16.80 -12.82
C PHE A 74 -6.32 -18.21 -13.40
N THR A 75 -5.58 -19.13 -12.78
CA THR A 75 -5.51 -20.53 -13.19
C THR A 75 -6.88 -21.21 -13.06
N LEU A 76 -7.57 -21.01 -11.93
CA LEU A 76 -8.91 -21.53 -11.71
C LEU A 76 -9.91 -20.96 -12.71
N ALA A 77 -9.83 -19.67 -13.03
CA ALA A 77 -10.70 -19.05 -14.03
C ALA A 77 -10.51 -19.71 -15.40
N ILE A 78 -9.27 -19.89 -15.86
CA ILE A 78 -8.99 -20.56 -17.13
C ILE A 78 -9.52 -21.99 -17.12
N LEU A 79 -9.24 -22.76 -16.07
CA LEU A 79 -9.67 -24.15 -15.97
C LEU A 79 -11.20 -24.26 -15.97
N VAL A 80 -11.90 -23.46 -15.17
CA VAL A 80 -13.36 -23.56 -15.09
C VAL A 80 -14.04 -23.12 -16.39
N THR A 81 -13.48 -22.13 -17.08
CA THR A 81 -14.04 -21.62 -18.34
C THR A 81 -13.71 -22.50 -19.54
N PHE A 82 -12.46 -23.00 -19.65
CA PHE A 82 -11.95 -23.65 -20.86
C PHE A 82 -11.59 -25.13 -20.69
N ALA A 83 -11.82 -25.76 -19.53
CA ALA A 83 -11.43 -27.16 -19.30
C ALA A 83 -11.94 -28.11 -20.38
N GLU A 84 -13.20 -28.00 -20.82
CA GLU A 84 -13.75 -28.90 -21.84
C GLU A 84 -13.06 -28.73 -23.19
N ASP A 85 -12.77 -27.49 -23.60
CA ASP A 85 -12.06 -27.19 -24.83
C ASP A 85 -10.60 -27.64 -24.76
N LEU A 86 -9.94 -27.46 -23.61
CA LEU A 86 -8.56 -27.90 -23.38
C LEU A 86 -8.46 -29.42 -23.42
N VAL A 87 -9.37 -30.13 -22.74
CA VAL A 87 -9.37 -31.60 -22.72
C VAL A 87 -9.60 -32.16 -24.12
N LYS A 88 -10.57 -31.62 -24.88
CA LYS A 88 -10.84 -32.03 -26.26
C LYS A 88 -9.67 -31.70 -27.20
N ARG A 89 -9.11 -30.49 -27.11
CA ARG A 89 -8.06 -30.03 -28.03
C ARG A 89 -6.73 -30.75 -27.83
N TYR A 90 -6.38 -31.07 -26.59
CA TYR A 90 -5.13 -31.74 -26.26
C TYR A 90 -5.27 -33.26 -26.04
N ASN A 91 -6.46 -33.83 -26.31
CA ASN A 91 -6.77 -35.25 -26.07
C ASN A 91 -6.33 -35.72 -24.67
N ILE A 92 -6.57 -34.90 -23.65
CA ILE A 92 -6.15 -35.19 -22.29
C ILE A 92 -7.03 -36.34 -21.77
N PRO A 93 -6.46 -37.44 -21.25
CA PRO A 93 -7.24 -38.55 -20.72
C PRO A 93 -7.85 -38.15 -19.36
N VAL A 94 -9.04 -37.54 -19.40
CA VAL A 94 -9.83 -37.18 -18.22
C VAL A 94 -11.10 -38.02 -18.23
N GLU A 95 -11.44 -38.63 -17.10
CA GLU A 95 -12.69 -39.38 -16.98
C GLU A 95 -13.90 -38.44 -17.02
N GLU A 96 -14.95 -38.81 -17.75
CA GLU A 96 -16.14 -37.97 -17.97
C GLU A 96 -16.80 -37.50 -16.66
N ARG A 97 -16.74 -38.32 -15.59
CA ARG A 97 -17.27 -37.97 -14.26
C ARG A 97 -16.73 -36.62 -13.72
N TRP A 98 -15.49 -36.27 -14.04
CA TRP A 98 -14.88 -35.01 -13.59
C TRP A 98 -15.37 -33.82 -14.42
N LEU A 99 -15.59 -34.02 -15.73
CA LEU A 99 -16.15 -33.00 -16.62
C LEU A 99 -17.62 -32.74 -16.30
N GLU A 100 -18.40 -33.78 -16.01
CA GLU A 100 -19.78 -33.65 -15.54
C GLU A 100 -19.87 -32.91 -14.21
N ALA A 101 -19.02 -33.26 -13.24
CA ALA A 101 -18.95 -32.55 -11.97
C ALA A 101 -18.58 -31.08 -12.14
N LEU A 102 -17.65 -30.76 -13.06
CA LEU A 102 -17.32 -29.39 -13.39
C LEU A 102 -18.52 -28.66 -14.00
N ARG A 103 -19.21 -29.26 -14.96
CA ARG A 103 -20.37 -28.66 -15.65
C ARG A 103 -21.51 -28.35 -14.67
N LYS A 104 -21.78 -29.29 -13.76
CA LYS A 104 -22.82 -29.15 -12.72
C LYS A 104 -22.50 -28.03 -11.73
N ASN A 105 -21.22 -27.86 -11.36
CA ASN A 105 -20.80 -26.90 -10.35
C ASN A 105 -20.30 -25.56 -10.92
N ARG A 106 -20.15 -25.42 -12.25
CA ARG A 106 -19.56 -24.24 -12.91
C ARG A 106 -20.20 -22.93 -12.45
N TYR A 107 -21.52 -22.92 -12.31
CA TYR A 107 -22.28 -21.73 -11.88
C TYR A 107 -21.92 -21.28 -10.46
N TYR A 108 -21.53 -22.19 -9.57
CA TYR A 108 -21.09 -21.88 -8.21
C TYR A 108 -19.58 -21.57 -8.15
N LEU A 109 -18.78 -22.23 -8.98
CA LEU A 109 -17.33 -22.07 -9.00
C LEU A 109 -16.90 -20.68 -9.49
N ILE A 110 -17.53 -20.15 -10.55
CA ILE A 110 -17.16 -18.86 -11.13
C ILE A 110 -17.30 -17.71 -10.11
N PRO A 111 -18.45 -17.52 -9.42
CA PRO A 111 -18.56 -16.53 -8.35
C PRO A 111 -17.58 -16.76 -7.21
N GLY A 112 -17.31 -18.03 -6.84
CA GLY A 112 -16.32 -18.37 -5.82
C GLY A 112 -14.91 -17.91 -6.18
N ILE A 113 -14.52 -18.05 -7.45
CA ILE A 113 -13.23 -17.56 -7.96
C ILE A 113 -13.19 -16.03 -7.95
N ILE A 114 -14.28 -15.35 -8.32
CA ILE A 114 -14.36 -13.88 -8.29
C ILE A 114 -14.20 -13.34 -6.86
N MET A 115 -14.77 -14.04 -5.86
CA MET A 115 -14.67 -13.71 -4.43
C MET A 115 -13.25 -13.77 -3.85
N LEU A 116 -12.27 -14.34 -4.56
CA LEU A 116 -10.87 -14.22 -4.18
C LEU A 116 -10.34 -12.77 -4.32
N SER A 117 -10.97 -11.93 -5.14
CA SER A 117 -10.52 -10.55 -5.36
C SER A 117 -10.66 -9.68 -4.11
N PRO A 118 -11.82 -9.64 -3.40
CA PRO A 118 -11.92 -9.00 -2.10
C PRO A 118 -10.92 -9.54 -1.07
N VAL A 119 -10.69 -10.86 -1.01
CA VAL A 119 -9.72 -11.46 -0.09
C VAL A 119 -8.30 -10.94 -0.36
N ARG A 120 -7.92 -10.84 -1.63
CA ARG A 120 -6.64 -10.25 -2.04
C ARG A 120 -6.55 -8.77 -1.66
N GLN A 121 -7.64 -8.01 -1.80
CA GLN A 121 -7.71 -6.60 -1.40
C GLN A 121 -7.49 -6.44 0.11
N LEU A 122 -8.09 -7.31 0.92
CA LEU A 122 -7.89 -7.33 2.38
C LEU A 122 -6.43 -7.67 2.73
N LEU A 123 -5.81 -8.61 2.01
CA LEU A 123 -4.42 -8.98 2.22
C LEU A 123 -3.43 -7.89 1.81
N ALA A 124 -3.81 -7.07 0.82
CA ALA A 124 -3.07 -5.89 0.39
C ALA A 124 -3.12 -4.75 1.42
N ASN A 125 -4.00 -4.83 2.41
CA ASN A 125 -4.05 -3.88 3.51
C ASN A 125 -2.84 -4.08 4.44
N SER A 126 -1.93 -3.12 4.38
CA SER A 126 -0.82 -2.93 5.31
C SER A 126 -1.29 -2.34 6.65
N GLY A 127 -2.38 -1.58 6.65
CA GLY A 127 -2.84 -0.83 7.82
C GLY A 127 -1.88 0.28 8.25
N ALA A 128 -0.92 0.65 7.40
CA ALA A 128 0.09 1.64 7.72
C ALA A 128 -0.39 3.06 7.45
N PHE A 129 -0.13 3.95 8.39
CA PHE A 129 -0.23 5.40 8.21
C PHE A 129 0.88 6.04 9.03
N GLU A 130 1.99 6.35 8.37
CA GLU A 130 3.19 6.87 8.99
C GLU A 130 3.43 8.31 8.53
N VAL A 131 3.77 9.17 9.47
CA VAL A 131 4.03 10.59 9.21
C VAL A 131 5.47 10.89 9.60
N TYR A 132 6.17 11.50 8.66
CA TYR A 132 7.57 11.89 8.77
C TYR A 132 7.67 13.41 8.66
N LEU A 133 8.40 14.03 9.58
CA LEU A 133 8.76 15.44 9.54
C LEU A 133 10.26 15.55 9.30
N ASN A 134 10.68 16.16 8.19
CA ASN A 134 12.09 16.24 7.78
C ASN A 134 12.79 14.88 7.86
N ASP A 135 12.16 13.86 7.29
CA ASP A 135 12.60 12.45 7.30
C ASP A 135 12.63 11.74 8.67
N ALA A 136 12.28 12.41 9.77
CA ALA A 136 12.14 11.77 11.07
C ALA A 136 10.69 11.29 11.27
N LEU A 137 10.51 10.02 11.64
CA LEU A 137 9.18 9.47 11.99
C LEU A 137 8.64 10.20 13.23
N VAL A 138 7.47 10.82 13.09
CA VAL A 138 6.78 11.53 14.19
C VAL A 138 5.47 10.86 14.60
N TYR A 139 4.91 10.00 13.74
CA TYR A 139 3.69 9.26 14.05
C TYR A 139 3.61 7.95 13.27
N SER A 140 3.12 6.89 13.92
CA SER A 140 2.85 5.60 13.29
C SER A 140 1.50 5.03 13.73
N ALA A 141 0.58 4.86 12.79
CA ALA A 141 -0.68 4.15 13.03
C ALA A 141 -0.49 2.64 13.22
N LEU A 142 0.68 2.08 12.89
CA LEU A 142 0.96 0.68 13.21
C LEU A 142 1.11 0.45 14.71
N GLU A 143 1.55 1.48 15.44
CA GLU A 143 1.67 1.45 16.90
C GLU A 143 0.37 1.86 17.57
N THR A 144 -0.25 2.95 17.13
CA THR A 144 -1.47 3.51 17.76
C THR A 144 -2.76 2.85 17.30
N ARG A 145 -2.73 2.10 16.19
CA ARG A 145 -3.89 1.52 15.47
C ARG A 145 -4.93 2.53 14.98
N VAL A 146 -4.61 3.81 14.97
CA VAL A 146 -5.51 4.89 14.55
C VAL A 146 -4.75 5.82 13.58
N PRO A 147 -5.32 6.23 12.44
CA PRO A 147 -4.68 7.20 11.56
C PRO A 147 -4.51 8.56 12.27
N LEU A 148 -3.54 9.36 11.84
CA LEU A 148 -3.32 10.68 12.42
C LEU A 148 -4.51 11.60 12.12
N THR A 149 -5.00 12.32 13.14
CA THR A 149 -6.05 13.34 13.01
C THR A 149 -5.41 14.73 12.83
N ALA A 150 -6.19 15.69 12.30
CA ALA A 150 -5.73 17.07 12.13
C ALA A 150 -5.30 17.72 13.46
N GLU A 151 -6.06 17.51 14.54
CA GLU A 151 -5.74 18.03 15.88
C GLU A 151 -4.37 17.52 16.37
N LYS A 152 -4.15 16.21 16.28
CA LYS A 152 -2.89 15.59 16.71
C LYS A 152 -1.71 16.00 15.82
N LEU A 153 -1.96 16.30 14.55
CA LEU A 153 -0.96 16.91 13.68
C LEU A 153 -0.55 18.30 14.18
N HIS A 154 -1.50 19.14 14.60
CA HIS A 154 -1.20 20.47 15.13
C HIS A 154 -0.36 20.38 16.40
N GLU A 155 -0.70 19.48 17.31
CA GLU A 155 0.09 19.21 18.53
C GLU A 155 1.53 18.80 18.19
N LEU A 156 1.71 17.88 17.23
CA LEU A 156 3.03 17.40 16.81
C LEU A 156 3.87 18.52 16.15
N LEU A 157 3.25 19.38 15.35
CA LEU A 157 3.94 20.49 14.69
C LEU A 157 4.29 21.61 15.69
N HIS A 158 3.38 21.93 16.61
CA HIS A 158 3.62 22.91 17.65
C HIS A 158 4.73 22.46 18.62
N ALA A 159 4.75 21.18 19.00
CA ALA A 159 5.84 20.59 19.80
C ALA A 159 7.21 20.68 19.09
N LYS A 160 7.23 20.83 17.77
CA LYS A 160 8.42 21.02 16.94
C LYS A 160 8.71 22.49 16.62
N GLY A 161 7.94 23.43 17.19
CA GLY A 161 8.09 24.86 16.97
C GLY A 161 7.60 25.35 15.61
N ILE A 162 6.81 24.54 14.90
CA ILE A 162 6.17 24.92 13.64
C ILE A 162 4.77 25.44 13.99
N ASN A 163 4.63 26.76 13.96
CA ASN A 163 3.36 27.41 14.27
C ASN A 163 2.50 27.53 13.00
N PRO A 164 1.17 27.41 13.14
CA PRO A 164 0.26 27.68 12.04
C PRO A 164 0.40 29.14 11.60
N SER A 165 0.23 29.40 10.31
CA SER A 165 0.12 30.78 9.84
C SER A 165 -1.09 31.42 10.51
N PRO A 166 -0.99 32.66 11.03
CA PRO A 166 -2.17 33.36 11.54
C PRO A 166 -3.18 33.45 10.39
N THR A 167 -4.29 32.74 10.56
CA THR A 167 -5.42 32.76 9.62
C THR A 167 -5.89 34.21 9.52
N LYS A 168 -5.90 34.75 8.30
CA LYS A 168 -6.58 36.02 8.00
C LYS A 168 -8.08 35.84 8.00
#